data_AF-A0A497NPC9-F1
#
_entry.id   AF-A0A497NPC9-F1
#
_cell.length_a   1.000
_cell.length_b   1.000
_cell.length_c   1.000
_cell.angle_alpha   90.00
_cell.angle_beta   90.00
_cell.angle_gamma   90.00
#
_symmetry.space_group_name_H-M   'P 1'
#
loop_
_entity.id
_entity.type
_entity.pdbx_description
1 polymer ?
#
loop_
_entity_poly.entity_id
_entity_poly.type
_entity_poly.pdbx_seq_one_letter_code
_entity_poly.pdbx_strand_id
1 'polypeptide(L)'
;LFYYDDPKILREMVENASKPTHSHPLGVEGAYIQARSISIAVKSSRLKDVDPEDFIEALIAETSAEIFRDKLGKVLKLLRREPDEVEVVKELGNGVESFNSVPTAIYSYLRFQDPMKSIRFAVSLGGDRDTIGCMAGAIAGAHRGLSACPIELLSRLENARLIEELAERLYELRVGERSPKNL
;
A
#
# COMPACT_ATOMS: atom_id res chain seq x y z
N LEU A 1 -9.10 3.28 0.73
CA LEU A 1 -10.26 2.55 0.20
C LEU A 1 -11.51 3.43 0.12
N PHE A 2 -12.01 4.03 1.21
CA PHE A 2 -13.26 4.81 1.17
C PHE A 2 -13.15 6.08 0.30
N TYR A 3 -12.21 6.98 0.62
CA TYR A 3 -11.97 8.23 -0.12
C TYR A 3 -10.99 8.05 -1.27
N TYR A 4 -10.97 6.89 -1.92
CA TYR A 4 -9.95 6.56 -2.93
C TYR A 4 -10.00 7.47 -4.17
N ASP A 5 -11.15 8.07 -4.45
CA ASP A 5 -11.39 8.87 -5.65
C ASP A 5 -11.16 10.37 -5.47
N ASP A 6 -11.13 10.87 -4.23
CA ASP A 6 -10.84 12.27 -3.87
C ASP A 6 -9.56 12.39 -3.04
N PRO A 7 -8.41 12.72 -3.67
CA PRO A 7 -7.12 12.85 -2.97
C PRO A 7 -7.09 13.95 -1.90
N LYS A 8 -7.92 14.99 -2.01
CA LYS A 8 -7.95 16.10 -1.05
C LYS A 8 -8.63 15.64 0.24
N ILE A 9 -9.82 15.06 0.12
CA ILE A 9 -10.54 14.49 1.27
C ILE A 9 -9.73 13.32 1.86
N LEU A 10 -9.09 12.50 1.02
CA LEU A 10 -8.20 11.43 1.48
C LEU A 10 -7.10 11.97 2.40
N ARG A 11 -6.42 13.06 2.00
CA ARG A 11 -5.38 13.68 2.82
C ARG A 11 -5.92 14.16 4.17
N GLU A 12 -7.02 14.90 4.16
CA GLU A 12 -7.67 15.38 5.38
C GLU A 12 -8.03 14.23 6.34
N MET A 13 -8.61 13.15 5.81
CA MET A 13 -9.04 12.00 6.61
C MET A 13 -7.87 11.20 7.17
N VAL A 14 -6.78 11.05 6.40
CA VAL A 14 -5.54 10.46 6.89
C VAL A 14 -4.96 11.32 8.02
N GLU A 15 -4.88 12.64 7.84
CA GLU A 15 -4.38 13.53 8.89
C GLU A 15 -5.19 13.39 10.19
N ASN A 16 -6.52 13.40 10.10
CA ASN A 16 -7.40 13.26 11.25
C ASN A 16 -7.25 11.88 11.94
N ALA A 17 -7.06 10.81 11.17
CA ALA A 17 -6.90 9.46 11.70
C ALA A 17 -5.52 9.23 12.33
N SER A 18 -4.45 9.85 11.79
CA SER A 18 -3.07 9.59 12.22
C SER A 18 -2.60 10.48 13.37
N LYS A 19 -3.01 11.76 13.40
CA LYS A 19 -2.56 12.75 14.41
C LYS A 19 -2.71 12.32 15.87
N PRO A 20 -3.75 11.58 16.30
CA PRO A 20 -3.90 11.17 17.69
C PRO A 20 -2.77 10.26 18.21
N THR A 21 -2.11 9.49 17.34
CA THR A 21 -1.04 8.55 17.73
C THR A 21 0.32 8.92 17.14
N HIS A 22 0.34 9.59 16.00
CA HIS A 22 1.54 10.02 15.29
C HIS A 22 1.43 11.51 14.96
N SER A 23 1.89 12.35 15.89
CA SER A 23 1.88 13.81 15.72
C SER A 23 3.04 14.34 14.87
N HIS A 24 4.09 13.52 14.64
CA HIS A 24 5.23 13.92 13.83
C HIS A 24 4.84 14.00 12.34
N PRO A 25 5.19 15.09 11.62
CA PRO A 25 4.78 15.29 10.22
C PRO A 25 5.14 14.14 9.28
N LEU A 26 6.31 13.51 9.47
CA LEU A 26 6.73 12.35 8.65
C LEU A 26 5.85 11.11 8.86
N GLY A 27 5.26 10.93 10.05
CA GLY A 27 4.34 9.83 10.31
C GLY A 27 3.05 10.02 9.51
N VAL A 28 2.50 11.24 9.55
CA VAL A 28 1.29 11.62 8.81
C VAL A 28 1.51 11.58 7.29
N GLU A 29 2.64 12.10 6.81
CA GLU A 29 2.98 12.08 5.37
C GLU A 29 3.15 10.65 4.86
N GLY A 30 3.80 9.78 5.63
CA GLY A 30 3.92 8.36 5.29
C GLY A 30 2.58 7.64 5.24
N ALA A 31 1.69 7.91 6.20
CA ALA A 31 0.33 7.38 6.20
C ALA A 31 -0.46 7.84 4.97
N TYR A 32 -0.29 9.10 4.57
CA TYR A 32 -0.91 9.62 3.35
C TYR A 32 -0.38 8.93 2.10
N ILE A 33 0.94 8.80 1.95
CA ILE A 33 1.57 8.13 0.80
C ILE A 33 1.08 6.68 0.68
N GLN A 34 0.98 5.96 1.79
CA GLN A 34 0.43 4.60 1.81
C GLN A 34 -1.05 4.58 1.37
N ALA A 35 -1.88 5.48 1.92
CA ALA A 35 -3.29 5.57 1.56
C ALA A 35 -3.48 5.98 0.09
N ARG A 36 -2.63 6.87 -0.42
CA ARG A 36 -2.64 7.32 -1.81
C ARG A 36 -2.20 6.22 -2.77
N SER A 37 -1.22 5.41 -2.37
CA SER A 37 -0.80 4.20 -3.11
C SER A 37 -1.96 3.22 -3.28
N ILE A 38 -2.74 2.98 -2.22
CA ILE A 38 -3.96 2.16 -2.29
C ILE A 38 -5.01 2.82 -3.19
N SER A 39 -5.18 4.15 -3.09
CA SER A 39 -6.11 4.91 -3.94
C SER A 39 -5.81 4.74 -5.44
N ILE A 40 -4.54 4.86 -5.83
CA ILE A 40 -4.09 4.63 -7.21
C ILE A 40 -4.31 3.16 -7.60
N ALA A 41 -3.94 2.22 -6.75
CA ALA A 41 -4.14 0.79 -6.99
C ALA A 41 -5.61 0.41 -7.24
N VAL A 42 -6.56 0.94 -6.45
CA VAL A 42 -8.00 0.74 -6.69
C VAL A 42 -8.43 1.27 -8.06
N LYS A 43 -7.99 2.48 -8.43
CA LYS A 43 -8.30 3.09 -9.74
C LYS A 43 -7.72 2.28 -10.90
N SER A 44 -6.60 1.60 -10.66
CA SER A 44 -5.92 0.74 -11.62
C SER A 44 -6.39 -0.72 -11.62
N SER A 45 -7.43 -1.08 -10.86
CA SER A 45 -7.89 -2.47 -10.69
C SER A 45 -8.30 -3.19 -11.99
N ARG A 46 -8.63 -2.44 -13.05
CA ARG A 46 -8.95 -2.98 -14.38
C ARG A 46 -7.72 -3.16 -15.27
N LEU A 47 -6.57 -2.61 -14.88
CA LEU A 47 -5.34 -2.72 -15.64
C LEU A 47 -4.65 -4.03 -15.31
N LYS A 48 -4.12 -4.68 -16.36
CA LYS A 48 -3.27 -5.84 -16.16
C LYS A 48 -2.03 -5.47 -15.36
N ASP A 49 -1.35 -4.37 -15.69
CA ASP A 49 -0.19 -3.92 -14.94
C ASP A 49 -0.24 -2.38 -14.84
N VAL A 50 0.35 -1.87 -13.77
CA VAL A 50 0.54 -0.44 -13.49
C VAL A 50 1.94 -0.04 -13.92
N ASP A 51 2.05 1.11 -14.57
CA ASP A 51 3.36 1.69 -14.87
C ASP A 51 4.00 2.25 -13.59
N PRO A 52 5.21 1.80 -13.19
CA PRO A 52 5.86 2.30 -12.00
C PRO A 52 6.21 3.80 -12.05
N GLU A 53 6.56 4.33 -13.22
CA GLU A 53 6.90 5.75 -13.40
C GLU A 53 5.68 6.61 -13.12
N ASP A 54 4.55 6.34 -13.78
CA ASP A 54 3.28 7.05 -13.54
C ASP A 54 2.86 6.98 -12.07
N PHE A 55 2.99 5.80 -11.45
CA PHE A 55 2.60 5.58 -10.05
C PHE A 55 3.45 6.43 -9.10
N ILE A 56 4.77 6.43 -9.28
CA ILE A 56 5.69 7.16 -8.41
C ILE A 56 5.61 8.67 -8.66
N GLU A 57 5.48 9.11 -9.92
CA GLU A 57 5.32 10.53 -10.25
C GLU A 57 4.07 11.12 -9.60
N ALA A 58 2.95 10.38 -9.62
CA ALA A 58 1.73 10.79 -8.93
C ALA A 58 1.94 10.98 -7.42
N LEU A 59 2.72 10.10 -6.77
CA LEU A 59 3.03 10.23 -5.34
C LEU A 59 3.99 11.39 -5.05
N ILE A 60 5.04 11.57 -5.87
CA ILE A 60 6.01 12.65 -5.72
C ILE A 60 5.33 14.02 -5.87
N ALA A 61 4.43 14.15 -6.85
CA ALA A 61 3.70 15.39 -7.12
C ALA A 61 2.85 15.87 -5.93
N GLU A 62 2.37 14.95 -5.09
CA GLU A 62 1.51 15.24 -3.95
C GLU A 62 2.28 15.24 -2.62
N THR A 63 3.55 14.84 -2.60
CA THR A 63 4.37 14.71 -1.39
C THR A 63 5.15 16.01 -1.10
N SER A 64 5.04 16.49 0.14
CA SER A 64 5.70 17.71 0.62
C SER A 64 7.08 17.46 1.24
N ALA A 65 7.32 16.27 1.81
CA ALA A 65 8.55 15.92 2.51
C ALA A 65 9.66 15.42 1.56
N GLU A 66 10.83 16.06 1.63
CA GLU A 66 11.98 15.77 0.76
C GLU A 66 12.48 14.33 0.90
N ILE A 67 12.58 13.82 2.12
CA ILE A 67 13.03 12.43 2.38
C ILE A 67 12.17 11.38 1.65
N PHE A 68 10.86 11.63 1.53
CA PHE A 68 9.97 10.73 0.79
C PHE A 68 10.15 10.90 -0.71
N ARG A 69 10.27 12.13 -1.23
CA ARG A 69 10.57 12.36 -2.66
C ARG A 69 11.87 11.66 -3.09
N ASP A 70 12.91 11.76 -2.28
CA ASP A 70 14.20 11.11 -2.55
C ASP A 70 14.05 9.59 -2.59
N LYS A 71 13.39 9.00 -1.60
CA LYS A 71 13.21 7.54 -1.54
C LYS A 71 12.28 7.03 -2.63
N LEU A 72 11.21 7.74 -2.97
CA LEU A 72 10.34 7.42 -4.11
C LEU A 72 11.14 7.48 -5.42
N GLY A 73 12.02 8.47 -5.60
CA GLY A 73 12.95 8.52 -6.72
C GLY A 73 13.92 7.32 -6.76
N LYS A 74 14.38 6.84 -5.59
CA LYS A 74 15.18 5.61 -5.49
C LYS A 74 14.38 4.36 -5.85
N VAL A 75 13.09 4.27 -5.50
CA VAL A 75 12.21 3.15 -5.89
C VAL A 75 12.28 2.93 -7.40
N LEU A 76 12.12 3.99 -8.21
CA LEU A 76 12.23 3.88 -9.68
C LEU A 76 13.60 3.38 -10.15
N LYS A 77 14.68 3.91 -9.58
CA LYS A 77 16.05 3.48 -9.92
C LYS A 77 16.28 2.00 -9.59
N LEU A 78 15.75 1.53 -8.47
CA LEU A 78 15.87 0.14 -8.04
C LEU A 78 15.00 -0.80 -8.89
N LEU A 79 13.82 -0.37 -9.34
CA LEU A 79 12.97 -1.18 -10.21
C LEU A 79 13.62 -1.41 -11.58
N ARG A 80 14.35 -0.43 -12.11
CA ARG A 80 15.09 -0.57 -13.37
C ARG A 80 16.33 -1.47 -13.27
N ARG A 81 16.95 -1.54 -12.08
CA ARG A 81 18.19 -2.29 -11.83
C ARG A 81 17.97 -3.69 -11.30
N GLU A 82 16.81 -3.92 -10.67
CA GLU A 82 16.42 -5.17 -10.00
C GLU A 82 17.51 -5.78 -9.08
N PRO A 83 18.06 -5.02 -8.12
CA PRO A 83 19.13 -5.54 -7.28
C PRO A 83 18.61 -6.54 -6.25
N ASP A 84 19.57 -7.10 -5.49
CA ASP A 84 19.29 -7.98 -4.37
C ASP A 84 18.63 -7.26 -3.18
N GLU A 85 18.14 -8.04 -2.22
CA GLU A 85 17.47 -7.56 -1.02
C GLU A 85 18.37 -6.67 -0.16
N VAL A 86 19.68 -6.91 -0.13
CA VAL A 86 20.64 -6.15 0.69
C VAL A 86 20.73 -4.72 0.17
N GLU A 87 20.81 -4.54 -1.15
CA GLU A 87 20.84 -3.20 -1.74
C GLU A 87 19.49 -2.48 -1.55
N VAL A 88 18.36 -3.18 -1.69
CA VAL A 88 17.03 -2.59 -1.46
C VAL A 88 16.92 -2.06 -0.02
N VAL A 89 17.31 -2.86 0.97
CA VAL A 89 17.31 -2.46 2.39
C VAL A 89 18.25 -1.28 2.63
N LYS A 90 19.44 -1.29 2.02
CA LYS A 90 20.40 -0.19 2.16
C LYS A 90 19.85 1.14 1.63
N GLU A 91 19.16 1.12 0.50
CA GLU A 91 18.70 2.33 -0.18
C GLU A 91 17.36 2.86 0.36
N LEU A 92 16.42 1.96 0.66
CA LEU A 92 15.05 2.31 1.09
C LEU A 92 14.81 2.13 2.58
N GLY A 93 15.55 1.24 3.25
CA GLY A 93 15.34 0.86 4.63
C GLY A 93 14.28 -0.23 4.81
N ASN A 94 14.23 -0.79 6.01
CA ASN A 94 13.25 -1.79 6.44
C ASN A 94 12.88 -1.62 7.93
N GLY A 95 13.10 -0.41 8.47
CA GLY A 95 12.81 -0.05 9.86
C GLY A 95 11.39 0.46 10.07
N VAL A 96 11.07 0.74 11.33
CA VAL A 96 9.73 1.18 11.79
C VAL A 96 9.38 2.60 11.34
N GLU A 97 10.37 3.41 10.96
CA GLU A 97 10.12 4.76 10.50
C GLU A 97 9.33 4.73 9.19
N SER A 98 8.28 5.55 9.09
CA SER A 98 7.42 5.59 7.91
C SER A 98 8.18 5.86 6.61
N PHE A 99 9.24 6.69 6.67
CA PHE A 99 10.10 6.94 5.52
C PHE A 99 11.01 5.76 5.16
N ASN A 100 11.17 4.76 6.02
CA ASN A 100 11.86 3.51 5.69
C ASN A 100 10.88 2.43 5.22
N SER A 101 9.73 2.29 5.89
CA SER A 101 8.79 1.20 5.62
C SER A 101 7.88 1.44 4.41
N VAL A 102 7.33 2.66 4.25
CA VAL A 102 6.36 2.96 3.18
C VAL A 102 6.98 2.86 1.77
N PRO A 103 8.15 3.48 1.47
CA PRO A 103 8.76 3.34 0.15
C PRO A 103 9.14 1.89 -0.19
N THR A 104 9.56 1.11 0.81
CA THR A 104 9.91 -0.29 0.66
C THR A 104 8.69 -1.17 0.36
N ALA A 105 7.55 -0.89 0.99
CA ALA A 105 6.29 -1.54 0.67
C ALA A 105 5.84 -1.23 -0.77
N ILE A 106 5.94 0.04 -1.19
CA ILE A 106 5.62 0.46 -2.57
C ILE A 106 6.55 -0.22 -3.58
N TYR A 107 7.85 -0.29 -3.31
CA TYR A 107 8.80 -1.02 -4.15
C TYR A 107 8.43 -2.51 -4.27
N SER A 108 8.12 -3.15 -3.14
CA SER A 108 7.71 -4.56 -3.10
C SER A 108 6.43 -4.82 -3.91
N TYR A 109 5.48 -3.88 -3.89
CA TYR A 109 4.32 -3.91 -4.75
C TYR A 109 4.71 -3.72 -6.22
N LEU A 110 5.37 -2.62 -6.59
CA LEU A 110 5.66 -2.30 -8.00
C LEU A 110 6.57 -3.32 -8.69
N ARG A 111 7.45 -4.00 -7.93
CA ARG A 111 8.32 -5.06 -8.46
C ARG A 111 7.56 -6.29 -8.96
N PHE A 112 6.42 -6.63 -8.35
CA PHE A 112 5.72 -7.88 -8.65
C PHE A 112 4.26 -7.71 -9.06
N GLN A 113 3.60 -6.68 -8.53
CA GLN A 113 2.19 -6.37 -8.67
C GLN A 113 1.25 -7.56 -8.38
N ASP A 114 1.74 -8.55 -7.65
CA ASP A 114 1.03 -9.77 -7.26
C ASP A 114 1.03 -9.82 -5.72
N PRO A 115 -0.13 -9.99 -5.06
CA PRO A 115 -0.21 -9.88 -3.61
C PRO A 115 0.78 -10.78 -2.89
N MET A 116 0.87 -12.05 -3.29
CA MET A 116 1.70 -13.01 -2.58
C MET A 116 3.18 -12.85 -2.86
N LYS A 117 3.58 -12.50 -4.09
CA LYS A 117 4.97 -12.19 -4.40
C LYS A 117 5.41 -10.91 -3.69
N SER A 118 4.58 -9.87 -3.70
CA SER A 118 4.85 -8.60 -3.02
C SER A 118 4.98 -8.78 -1.50
N ILE A 119 4.06 -9.52 -0.87
CA ILE A 119 4.14 -9.84 0.57
C ILE A 119 5.38 -10.67 0.88
N ARG A 120 5.65 -11.74 0.12
CA ARG A 120 6.83 -12.59 0.36
C ARG A 120 8.14 -11.82 0.23
N PHE A 121 8.25 -10.96 -0.78
CA PHE A 121 9.42 -10.12 -0.95
C PHE A 121 9.56 -9.11 0.18
N ALA A 122 8.49 -8.41 0.55
CA ALA A 122 8.52 -7.51 1.70
C ALA A 122 8.99 -8.21 3.00
N VAL A 123 8.52 -9.45 3.23
CA VAL A 123 8.94 -10.27 4.37
C VAL A 123 10.41 -10.72 4.25
N SER A 124 10.92 -10.99 3.04
CA SER A 124 12.32 -11.42 2.87
C SER A 124 13.33 -10.31 3.17
N LEU A 125 12.93 -9.04 3.13
CA LEU A 125 13.79 -7.88 3.43
C LEU A 125 14.18 -7.77 4.92
N GLY A 126 13.57 -8.53 5.82
CA GLY A 126 13.85 -8.42 7.26
C GLY A 126 13.32 -7.13 7.89
N GLY A 127 13.79 -6.81 9.10
CA GLY A 127 13.32 -5.61 9.83
C GLY A 127 11.85 -5.69 10.26
N ASP A 128 11.11 -4.61 10.02
CA ASP A 128 9.66 -4.44 10.27
C ASP A 128 8.81 -5.15 9.19
N ARG A 129 8.97 -6.47 9.12
CA ARG A 129 8.43 -7.33 8.05
C ARG A 129 6.91 -7.36 8.02
N ASP A 130 6.29 -7.32 9.20
CA ASP A 130 4.85 -7.35 9.38
C ASP A 130 4.21 -6.08 8.84
N THR A 131 4.72 -4.90 9.20
CA THR A 131 4.19 -3.62 8.70
C THR A 131 4.41 -3.48 7.20
N ILE A 132 5.62 -3.74 6.71
CA ILE A 132 5.94 -3.61 5.27
C ILE A 132 5.14 -4.62 4.44
N GLY A 133 5.04 -5.87 4.90
CA GLY A 133 4.24 -6.91 4.26
C GLY A 133 2.76 -6.56 4.22
N CYS A 134 2.20 -6.05 5.32
CA CYS A 134 0.83 -5.57 5.39
C CYS A 134 0.56 -4.44 4.40
N MET A 135 1.45 -3.43 4.34
CA MET A 135 1.31 -2.30 3.42
C MET A 135 1.42 -2.72 1.94
N ALA A 136 2.39 -3.57 1.60
CA ALA A 136 2.56 -4.09 0.25
C ALA A 136 1.36 -4.93 -0.18
N GLY A 137 0.87 -5.80 0.72
CA GLY A 137 -0.32 -6.61 0.50
C GLY A 137 -1.60 -5.78 0.34
N ALA A 138 -1.75 -4.69 1.10
CA ALA A 138 -2.89 -3.79 0.97
C ALA A 138 -2.93 -3.09 -0.39
N ILE A 139 -1.77 -2.64 -0.90
CA ILE A 139 -1.67 -2.02 -2.23
C ILE A 139 -1.96 -3.07 -3.32
N ALA A 140 -1.28 -4.22 -3.26
CA ALA A 140 -1.42 -5.28 -4.26
C ALA A 140 -2.83 -5.88 -4.28
N GLY A 141 -3.44 -6.10 -3.12
CA GLY A 141 -4.81 -6.60 -2.99
C GLY A 141 -5.85 -5.60 -3.50
N ALA A 142 -5.61 -4.30 -3.32
CA ALA A 142 -6.46 -3.26 -3.89
C ALA A 142 -6.38 -3.21 -5.44
N HIS A 143 -5.22 -3.55 -6.01
CA HIS A 143 -5.04 -3.65 -7.47
C HIS A 143 -5.64 -4.94 -8.03
N ARG A 144 -5.35 -6.09 -7.43
CA ARG A 144 -5.68 -7.41 -8.01
C ARG A 144 -6.98 -8.03 -7.53
N GLY A 145 -7.51 -7.55 -6.40
CA GLY A 145 -8.69 -8.12 -5.77
C GLY A 145 -8.43 -9.44 -5.04
N LEU A 146 -9.49 -9.97 -4.42
CA LEU A 146 -9.43 -11.14 -3.54
C LEU A 146 -9.02 -12.44 -4.26
N SER A 147 -9.40 -12.60 -5.53
CA SER A 147 -9.13 -13.82 -6.30
C SER A 147 -7.65 -14.05 -6.60
N ALA A 148 -6.80 -13.03 -6.44
CA ALA A 148 -5.35 -13.16 -6.57
C ALA A 148 -4.68 -13.74 -5.31
N CYS A 149 -5.41 -13.86 -4.20
CA CYS A 149 -4.90 -14.44 -2.96
C CYS A 149 -5.25 -15.94 -2.88
N PRO A 150 -4.30 -16.82 -2.49
CA PRO A 150 -4.57 -18.24 -2.31
C PRO A 150 -5.62 -18.49 -1.22
N ILE A 151 -6.67 -19.24 -1.57
CA ILE A 151 -7.80 -19.49 -0.67
C ILE A 151 -7.38 -20.24 0.60
N GLU A 152 -6.36 -21.09 0.50
CA GLU A 152 -5.81 -21.86 1.62
C GLU A 152 -5.14 -20.97 2.67
N LEU A 153 -4.58 -19.82 2.25
CA LEU A 153 -4.01 -18.84 3.17
C LEU A 153 -5.10 -17.98 3.79
N LEU A 154 -6.08 -17.56 3.00
CA LEU A 154 -7.23 -16.79 3.49
C LEU A 154 -8.04 -17.58 4.52
N SER A 155 -8.27 -18.87 4.30
CA SER A 155 -9.04 -19.73 5.21
C SER A 155 -8.34 -19.97 6.56
N ARG A 156 -7.03 -19.67 6.65
CA ARG A 156 -6.21 -19.81 7.87
C ARG A 156 -5.96 -18.46 8.55
N LEU A 157 -6.43 -17.36 7.98
CA LEU A 157 -6.24 -16.03 8.52
C LEU A 157 -7.04 -15.87 9.81
N GLU A 158 -6.38 -15.39 10.86
CA GLU A 158 -7.07 -15.02 12.10
C GLU A 158 -8.08 -13.91 11.80
N ASN A 159 -9.29 -14.03 12.34
CA ASN A 159 -10.39 -13.08 12.11
C ASN A 159 -10.81 -12.91 10.64
N ALA A 160 -10.55 -13.90 9.76
CA ALA A 160 -10.92 -13.85 8.34
C ALA A 160 -12.36 -13.36 8.10
N ARG A 161 -13.33 -13.94 8.80
CA ARG A 161 -14.76 -13.56 8.69
C ARG A 161 -15.00 -12.09 9.04
N LEU A 162 -14.41 -11.61 10.14
CA LEU A 162 -14.55 -10.21 10.55
C LEU A 162 -13.94 -9.26 9.52
N ILE A 163 -12.78 -9.61 8.95
CA ILE A 163 -12.12 -8.81 7.91
C ILE A 163 -13.00 -8.74 6.65
N GLU A 164 -13.59 -9.86 6.23
CA GLU A 164 -14.53 -9.91 5.11
C GLU A 164 -15.78 -9.06 5.38
N GLU A 165 -16.40 -9.20 6.55
CA GLU A 165 -17.56 -8.39 6.96
C GLU A 165 -17.25 -6.89 6.97
N LEU A 166 -16.08 -6.50 7.48
CA LEU A 166 -15.64 -5.10 7.48
C LEU A 166 -15.38 -4.58 6.07
N ALA A 167 -14.79 -5.39 5.19
CA ALA A 167 -14.57 -5.03 3.80
C ALA A 167 -15.90 -4.84 3.05
N GLU A 168 -16.89 -5.72 3.27
CA GLU A 168 -18.23 -5.59 2.70
C GLU A 168 -18.92 -4.33 3.23
N ARG A 169 -18.95 -4.10 4.54
CA ARG A 169 -19.54 -2.88 5.11
C ARG A 169 -18.89 -1.61 4.58
N LEU A 170 -17.57 -1.60 4.43
CA LEU A 170 -16.84 -0.47 3.85
C LEU A 170 -17.26 -0.22 2.40
N TYR A 171 -17.40 -1.29 1.61
CA TYR A 171 -17.88 -1.22 0.23
C TYR A 171 -19.32 -0.69 0.17
N GLU A 172 -20.23 -1.24 0.96
CA GLU A 172 -21.64 -0.82 1.04
C GLU A 172 -21.79 0.66 1.40
N LEU A 173 -21.06 1.12 2.43
CA LEU A 173 -21.05 2.53 2.81
C LEU A 173 -20.54 3.42 1.68
N ARG A 174 -19.64 2.91 0.83
CA ARG A 174 -19.02 3.69 -0.24
C ARG A 174 -19.89 3.76 -1.50
N VAL A 175 -20.53 2.65 -1.88
CA VAL A 175 -21.33 2.55 -3.11
C VAL A 175 -22.81 2.86 -2.89
N GLY A 176 -23.30 2.85 -1.64
CA GLY A 176 -24.69 3.15 -1.31
C GLY A 176 -25.66 1.99 -1.54
N GLU A 177 -25.16 0.78 -1.84
CA GLU A 177 -25.94 -0.44 -2.09
C GLU A 177 -25.45 -1.58 -1.19
N ARG A 178 -26.37 -2.40 -0.65
CA ARG A 178 -26.02 -3.63 0.07
C ARG A 178 -25.40 -4.64 -0.89
N SER A 179 -24.34 -5.31 -0.46
CA SER A 179 -23.65 -6.33 -1.25
C SER A 179 -24.62 -7.46 -1.66
N PRO A 180 -24.65 -7.91 -2.93
CA PRO A 180 -25.61 -8.90 -3.41
C PRO A 180 -25.43 -10.32 -2.86
N LYS A 181 -24.58 -10.54 -1.85
CA LYS A 181 -24.31 -11.86 -1.27
C LYS A 181 -25.31 -12.36 -0.22
N ASN A 182 -26.38 -11.60 0.04
CA ASN A 182 -27.45 -11.98 0.99
C ASN A 182 -28.79 -12.31 0.30
N LEU A 183 -28.74 -13.11 -0.77
CA LEU A 183 -29.91 -13.81 -1.36
C LEU A 183 -29.58 -15.29 -1.57
#